data_AF-A0A2E1R8U5-F1
#
_entry.id   AF-A0A2E1R8U5-F1
#
_cell.length_a   1.000
_cell.length_b   1.000
_cell.length_c   1.000
_cell.angle_alpha   90.00
_cell.angle_beta   90.00
_cell.angle_gamma   90.00
#
_symmetry.space_group_name_H-M   'P 1'
#
loop_
_entity.id
_entity.type
_entity.pdbx_description
1 polymer ?
#
loop_
_entity_poly.entity_id
_entity_poly.type
_entity_poly.pdbx_seq_one_letter_code
_entity_poly.pdbx_strand_id
1 'polypeptide(L)' 'VHRKHAKGDPEAQLSSKEMREKAEMLFRYGGVTDAESWVERILRLSREPSFRESDLNAMLNVSLK' A
#
# COMPACT_ATOMS: atom_id res chain seq x y z
N VAL A 1 -0.26 -28.71 19.64
CA VAL A 1 0.42 -27.63 18.88
C VAL A 1 -0.43 -26.38 18.97
N HIS A 2 -0.12 -25.44 19.87
CA HIS A 2 -0.78 -24.13 19.90
C HIS A 2 -0.13 -23.25 18.82
N ARG A 3 -0.84 -22.99 17.73
CA ARG A 3 -0.39 -22.07 16.69
C ARG A 3 -0.79 -20.66 17.12
N LYS A 4 0.16 -19.87 17.61
CA LYS A 4 -0.04 -18.41 17.72
C LYS A 4 -0.30 -17.89 16.31
N HIS A 5 -1.41 -17.16 16.12
CA HIS A 5 -1.80 -16.54 14.85
C HIS A 5 -2.03 -17.52 13.70
N ALA A 6 -3.00 -18.43 13.87
CA ALA A 6 -3.50 -19.26 12.78
C ALA A 6 -4.04 -18.41 11.61
N LYS A 7 -4.06 -18.95 10.38
CA LYS A 7 -4.62 -18.24 9.21
C LYS A 7 -6.05 -17.79 9.51
N GLY A 8 -6.30 -16.48 9.47
CA GLY A 8 -7.59 -15.89 9.79
C GLY A 8 -7.75 -15.41 11.23
N ASP A 9 -6.69 -15.41 12.04
CA ASP A 9 -6.69 -14.76 13.36
C ASP A 9 -6.90 -13.24 13.20
N PRO A 10 -8.03 -12.68 13.68
CA PRO A 10 -8.29 -11.25 13.60
C PRO A 10 -7.33 -10.40 14.45
N GLU A 11 -6.69 -11.01 15.46
CA GLU A 11 -5.71 -10.35 16.34
C GLU A 11 -4.27 -10.42 15.78
N ALA A 12 -4.08 -11.12 14.65
CA ALA A 12 -2.79 -11.12 13.97
C ALA A 12 -2.55 -9.76 13.31
N GLN A 13 -1.65 -8.97 13.90
CA GLN A 13 -1.26 -7.68 13.32
C GLN A 13 -0.69 -7.90 11.92
N LEU A 14 -1.28 -7.24 10.94
CA LEU A 14 -0.78 -7.17 9.57
C LEU A 14 -0.12 -5.81 9.38
N SER A 15 1.07 -5.81 8.79
CA SER A 15 1.65 -4.56 8.29
C SER A 15 0.82 -4.00 7.13
N SER A 16 0.89 -2.68 6.92
CA SER A 16 0.24 -2.01 5.78
C SER A 16 0.68 -2.61 4.44
N LYS A 17 1.93 -3.08 4.34
CA LYS A 17 2.47 -3.77 3.16
C LYS A 17 1.76 -5.11 2.94
N GLU A 18 1.65 -5.94 3.96
CA GLU A 18 0.99 -7.25 3.86
C GLU A 18 -0.50 -7.11 3.56
N MET A 19 -1.17 -6.09 4.11
CA MET A 19 -2.55 -5.76 3.74
C MET A 19 -2.67 -5.40 2.26
N ARG A 20 -1.77 -4.56 1.74
CA ARG A 20 -1.76 -4.16 0.32
C ARG A 20 -1.57 -5.36 -0.60
N GLU A 21 -0.57 -6.19 -0.34
CA GLU A 21 -0.26 -7.38 -1.14
C GLU A 21 -1.41 -8.40 -1.14
N LYS A 22 -2.04 -8.63 0.03
CA LYS A 22 -3.20 -9.53 0.13
C LYS A 22 -4.41 -8.98 -0.61
N ALA A 23 -4.72 -7.70 -0.45
CA ALA A 23 -5.87 -7.08 -1.11
C ALA A 23 -5.69 -7.12 -2.63
N GLU A 24 -4.49 -6.81 -3.12
CA GLU A 24 -4.19 -6.87 -4.55
C GLU A 24 -4.33 -8.30 -5.10
N MET A 25 -3.79 -9.31 -4.40
CA MET A 25 -3.94 -10.71 -4.75
C MET A 25 -5.43 -11.10 -4.90
N LEU A 26 -6.27 -10.72 -3.94
CA LEU A 26 -7.71 -11.00 -3.97
C LEU A 26 -8.42 -10.30 -5.13
N PHE A 27 -8.05 -9.04 -5.42
CA PHE A 27 -8.61 -8.31 -6.56
C PHE A 27 -8.23 -8.93 -7.90
N ARG A 28 -6.95 -9.30 -8.07
CA ARG A 28 -6.51 -10.00 -9.28
C ARG A 28 -7.23 -11.34 -9.46
N TYR A 29 -7.39 -12.11 -8.37
CA TYR A 29 -8.14 -13.36 -8.42
C TYR A 29 -9.62 -13.15 -8.80
N GLY A 30 -10.24 -12.08 -8.30
CA GLY A 30 -11.61 -11.70 -8.64
C GLY A 30 -11.79 -11.06 -10.02
N GLY A 31 -10.73 -10.90 -10.82
CA GLY A 31 -10.78 -10.27 -12.14
C GLY A 31 -10.99 -8.76 -12.11
N VAL A 32 -10.70 -8.10 -10.99
CA VAL A 32 -10.82 -6.65 -10.86
C VAL A 32 -9.69 -5.96 -11.61
N THR A 33 -10.05 -5.16 -12.62
CA THR A 33 -9.13 -4.26 -13.29
C THR A 33 -8.72 -3.11 -12.39
N ASP A 34 -7.47 -2.66 -12.50
CA ASP A 34 -6.93 -1.55 -11.70
C ASP A 34 -6.93 -1.83 -10.18
N ALA A 35 -6.53 -3.06 -9.82
CA ALA A 35 -6.52 -3.54 -8.43
C ALA A 35 -5.74 -2.61 -7.48
N GLU A 36 -4.58 -2.09 -7.90
CA GLU A 36 -3.76 -1.20 -7.06
C GLU A 36 -4.50 0.09 -6.67
N SER A 37 -5.19 0.72 -7.62
CA SER A 37 -6.01 1.92 -7.39
C SER A 37 -7.15 1.66 -6.41
N TRP A 38 -7.79 0.48 -6.50
CA TRP A 38 -8.81 0.05 -5.55
C TRP A 38 -8.24 -0.17 -4.14
N VAL A 39 -7.07 -0.79 -4.02
CA VAL A 39 -6.41 -0.99 -2.73
C VAL A 39 -6.07 0.35 -2.06
N GLU A 40 -5.53 1.30 -2.82
CA GLU A 40 -5.22 2.65 -2.32
C GLU A 40 -6.47 3.41 -1.88
N ARG A 41 -7.55 3.33 -2.67
CA ARG A 41 -8.84 3.98 -2.35
C ARG A 41 -9.52 3.40 -1.12
N ILE A 42 -9.57 2.08 -0.99
CA ILE A 42 -10.28 1.38 0.09
C ILE A 42 -9.57 1.53 1.42
N LEU A 43 -8.25 1.33 1.41
CA LEU A 43 -7.49 1.37 2.66
C LEU A 43 -7.33 2.80 3.20
N ARG A 44 -7.74 3.83 2.44
CA ARG A 44 -7.49 5.26 2.75
C ARG A 44 -6.07 5.47 3.25
N LEU A 45 -5.14 4.65 2.75
CA LEU A 45 -3.72 4.86 2.96
C LEU A 45 -3.48 6.13 2.20
N SER A 46 -3.45 7.24 2.93
CA SER A 46 -2.98 8.48 2.39
C SER A 46 -1.73 8.13 1.59
N ARG A 47 -1.74 8.47 0.30
CA ARG A 47 -0.49 8.98 -0.25
C ARG A 47 -0.14 10.12 0.69
N GLU A 48 0.59 9.82 1.77
CA GLU A 48 1.67 10.69 2.21
C GLU A 48 2.24 11.19 0.88
N PRO A 49 2.10 12.49 0.55
CA PRO A 49 2.60 13.00 -0.69
C PRO A 49 4.08 12.66 -0.66
N SER A 50 4.44 11.56 -1.32
CA SER A 50 5.78 11.04 -1.31
C SER A 50 6.59 12.18 -1.87
N PHE A 51 7.43 12.78 -1.02
CA PHE A 51 8.21 13.94 -1.37
C PHE A 51 8.87 13.66 -2.72
N ARG A 52 8.36 14.31 -3.77
CA ARG A 52 8.78 14.00 -5.13
C ARG A 52 10.19 14.56 -5.29
N GLU A 53 10.97 13.95 -6.15
CA GLU A 53 12.30 14.50 -6.48
C GLU A 53 12.18 15.93 -7.03
N SER A 54 11.07 16.26 -7.69
CA SER A 54 10.72 17.64 -8.06
C SER A 54 10.54 18.57 -6.87
N ASP A 55 9.98 18.08 -5.76
CA ASP A 55 9.78 18.84 -4.53
C ASP A 55 11.12 19.09 -3.84
N LEU A 56 12.04 18.11 -3.88
CA LEU A 56 13.44 18.27 -3.45
C LEU A 56 14.17 19.32 -4.27
N ASN A 57 14.08 19.22 -5.60
CA ASN A 57 14.74 20.13 -6.53
C ASN A 57 14.22 21.57 -6.38
N ALA A 58 12.92 21.73 -6.17
CA ALA A 58 12.31 23.03 -5.88
C ALA A 58 12.78 23.59 -4.53
N MET A 59 12.86 22.76 -3.48
CA MET A 59 13.33 23.19 -2.16
C MET A 59 14.81 23.59 -2.16
N LEU A 60 15.63 22.89 -2.94
CA LEU A 60 17.06 23.16 -3.09
C LEU A 60 17.36 24.21 -4.19
N ASN A 61 16.34 24.76 -4.84
CA ASN A 61 16.44 25.69 -5.98
C ASN A 61 17.39 25.22 -7.09
N VAL A 62 17.44 23.91 -7.32
CA VAL A 62 18.25 23.30 -8.37
C VAL A 62 17.35 23.08 -9.58
N SER A 63 17.35 24.04 -10.50
CA SER A 63 16.67 23.88 -11.78
C SER A 63 17.58 23.01 -12.65
N LEU A 64 17.24 21.73 -12.81
CA LEU A 64 17.91 20.85 -13.78
C LEU A 64 17.55 21.36 -15.18
N LYS A 65 18.56 21.93 -15.86
CA LYS A 65 18.48 22.36 -17.26
C LYS A 65 18.33 21.18 -18.20
#